data_AF-A0AAD5NED6-F1
#
_entry.id   AF-A0AAD5NED6-F1
#
_cell.length_a   1.000
_cell.length_b   1.000
_cell.length_c   1.000
_cell.angle_alpha   90.00
_cell.angle_beta   90.00
_cell.angle_gamma   90.00
#
_symmetry.space_group_name_H-M   'P 1'
#
loop_
_entity.id
_entity.type
_entity.pdbx_description
1 polymer ?
#
loop_
_entity_poly.entity_id
_entity_poly.type
_entity_poly.pdbx_seq_one_letter_code
_entity_poly.pdbx_strand_id
1 'polypeptide(L)'
;MGRGRVVLKRIENKISRQVTFSKRRGGLLKKAHEISVLCEADVALIVFSTKGKLFEYSTDSRVCHSFGKIGVVIFIKREIRLIREHMGRGRVELKRIENKINRQVTFAKRRNGLLKKAYELSVLCDAEVALIIFSNRGKLYEFCSTSSMLKTLERYQKCSYGAVEVNKPAKELEQSSYREYLKLKGRFEGLQRTQRNLLGEDLGPLNSKDLEQLERQLDSSLKHVRSIKVTYS
;
A
#
# COMPACT_ATOMS: atom_id res chain seq x y z
N MET A 1 16.44 3.72 -37.21
CA MET A 1 17.17 2.70 -36.43
C MET A 1 16.21 2.01 -35.47
N GLY A 2 15.67 0.86 -35.85
CA GLY A 2 14.84 0.04 -34.95
C GLY A 2 15.70 -0.43 -33.78
N ARG A 3 15.29 -0.13 -32.54
CA ARG A 3 15.93 -0.73 -31.37
C ARG A 3 15.71 -2.24 -31.49
N GLY A 4 16.77 -2.99 -31.76
CA GLY A 4 16.72 -4.45 -31.82
C GLY A 4 16.03 -5.02 -30.58
N ARG A 5 15.34 -6.15 -30.75
CA ARG A 5 14.65 -6.85 -29.67
C ARG A 5 15.71 -7.35 -28.68
N VAL A 6 16.05 -6.53 -27.69
CA VAL A 6 17.02 -6.92 -26.65
C VAL A 6 16.39 -8.07 -25.88
N VAL A 7 16.98 -9.25 -26.00
CA VAL A 7 16.53 -10.41 -25.23
C VAL A 7 16.86 -10.15 -23.77
N LEU A 8 15.82 -10.00 -22.95
CA LEU A 8 15.97 -9.73 -21.54
C LEU A 8 16.52 -10.99 -20.85
N LYS A 9 17.78 -10.94 -20.43
CA LYS A 9 18.50 -12.04 -19.77
C LYS A 9 19.28 -11.53 -18.57
N ARG A 10 19.56 -12.41 -17.62
CA ARG A 10 20.40 -12.12 -16.45
C ARG A 10 21.75 -11.55 -16.88
N ILE A 11 22.21 -10.51 -16.17
CA ILE A 11 23.55 -9.96 -16.37
C ILE A 11 24.53 -10.86 -15.63
N GLU A 12 25.44 -11.51 -16.34
CA GLU A 12 26.39 -12.45 -15.73
C GLU A 12 27.47 -11.74 -14.91
N ASN A 13 28.04 -10.65 -15.42
CA ASN A 13 29.06 -9.88 -14.71
C ASN A 13 28.52 -9.31 -13.39
N LYS A 14 29.14 -9.69 -12.27
CA LYS A 14 28.69 -9.35 -10.91
C LYS A 14 28.75 -7.84 -10.62
N ILE A 15 29.78 -7.14 -11.10
CA ILE A 15 29.95 -5.69 -10.90
C ILE A 15 28.89 -4.93 -11.71
N SER A 16 28.76 -5.24 -13.00
CA SER A 16 27.75 -4.64 -13.88
C SER A 16 26.34 -4.92 -13.37
N ARG A 17 26.08 -6.14 -12.87
CA ARG A 17 24.80 -6.52 -12.25
C ARG A 17 24.51 -5.70 -11.00
N GLN A 18 25.48 -5.52 -10.11
CA GLN A 18 25.32 -4.71 -8.90
C GLN A 18 25.07 -3.23 -9.21
N VAL A 19 25.81 -2.65 -10.15
CA VAL A 19 25.60 -1.26 -10.60
C VAL A 19 24.21 -1.10 -11.24
N THR A 20 23.82 -2.06 -12.08
CA THR A 20 22.51 -2.07 -12.73
C THR A 20 21.38 -2.20 -11.72
N PHE A 21 21.52 -3.09 -10.73
CA PHE A 21 20.58 -3.25 -9.63
C PHE A 21 20.38 -1.92 -8.90
N SER A 22 21.47 -1.26 -8.48
CA SER A 22 21.39 0.02 -7.74
C SER A 22 20.66 1.11 -8.55
N LYS A 23 21.02 1.27 -9.83
CA LYS A 23 20.40 2.29 -10.71
C LYS A 23 18.94 1.97 -11.02
N ARG A 24 18.64 0.72 -11.41
CA ARG A 24 17.28 0.31 -11.79
C ARG A 24 16.34 0.27 -10.59
N ARG A 25 16.78 -0.21 -9.43
CA ARG A 25 16.04 -0.15 -8.16
C ARG A 25 15.68 1.30 -7.81
N GLY A 26 16.66 2.22 -7.86
CA GLY A 26 16.40 3.64 -7.62
C GLY A 26 15.35 4.21 -8.59
N GLY A 27 15.49 3.92 -9.88
CA GLY A 27 14.51 4.32 -10.90
C GLY A 27 13.13 3.67 -10.75
N LEU A 28 13.05 2.46 -10.18
CA LEU A 28 11.79 1.78 -9.88
C LEU A 28 11.06 2.45 -8.72
N LEU A 29 11.78 2.75 -7.63
CA LEU A 29 11.25 3.48 -6.47
C LEU A 29 10.74 4.87 -6.85
N LYS A 30 11.51 5.63 -7.65
CA LYS A 30 11.04 6.92 -8.19
C LYS A 30 9.71 6.76 -8.94
N LYS A 31 9.60 5.70 -9.75
CA LYS A 31 8.41 5.49 -10.58
C LYS A 31 7.18 5.08 -9.76
N ALA A 32 7.38 4.28 -8.72
CA ALA A 32 6.36 3.92 -7.74
C ALA A 32 5.82 5.18 -7.02
N HIS A 33 6.72 6.10 -6.63
CA HIS A 33 6.32 7.38 -6.06
C HIS A 33 5.59 8.29 -7.04
N GLU A 34 6.04 8.36 -8.30
CA GLU A 34 5.35 9.17 -9.30
C GLU A 34 3.89 8.72 -9.52
N ILE A 35 3.64 7.41 -9.64
CA ILE A 35 2.26 6.93 -9.86
C ILE A 35 1.38 7.17 -8.63
N SER A 36 1.94 7.09 -7.42
CA SER A 36 1.16 7.34 -6.21
C SER A 36 0.68 8.78 -6.13
N VAL A 37 1.56 9.75 -6.42
CA VAL A 37 1.23 11.18 -6.38
C VAL A 37 0.29 11.58 -7.51
N LEU A 38 0.59 11.17 -8.74
CA LEU A 38 -0.17 11.62 -9.92
C LEU A 38 -1.57 11.01 -9.98
N CYS A 39 -1.73 9.79 -9.46
CA CYS A 39 -2.93 8.99 -9.64
C CYS A 39 -3.67 8.60 -8.35
N GLU A 40 -3.20 9.04 -7.18
CA GLU A 40 -3.74 8.62 -5.87
C GLU A 40 -3.78 7.09 -5.74
N ALA A 41 -2.70 6.44 -6.19
CA ALA A 41 -2.58 5.00 -6.12
C ALA A 41 -1.83 4.60 -4.85
N ASP A 42 -2.33 3.59 -4.14
CA ASP A 42 -1.58 2.98 -3.06
C ASP A 42 -0.59 1.97 -3.63
N VAL A 43 0.68 2.11 -3.31
CA VAL A 43 1.75 1.29 -3.88
C VAL A 43 2.63 0.78 -2.76
N ALA A 44 2.86 -0.54 -2.73
CA ALA A 44 3.87 -1.18 -1.91
C ALA A 44 4.86 -1.92 -2.84
N LEU A 45 6.15 -1.76 -2.59
CA LEU A 45 7.22 -2.37 -3.36
C LEU A 45 8.26 -2.93 -2.39
N ILE A 46 8.56 -4.22 -2.52
CA ILE A 46 9.55 -4.95 -1.75
C ILE A 46 10.57 -5.52 -2.74
N VAL A 47 11.86 -5.30 -2.48
CA VAL A 47 12.96 -5.79 -3.31
C VAL A 47 14.03 -6.41 -2.41
N PHE A 48 14.30 -7.71 -2.58
CA PHE A 48 15.48 -8.33 -2.00
C PHE A 48 16.58 -8.46 -3.06
N SER A 49 17.79 -8.03 -2.69
CA SER A 49 18.99 -8.31 -3.46
C SER A 49 19.32 -9.82 -3.41
N THR A 50 20.12 -10.30 -4.35
CA THR A 50 20.75 -11.65 -4.31
C THR A 50 21.53 -11.91 -3.02
N LYS A 51 22.01 -10.86 -2.34
CA LYS A 51 22.65 -10.94 -1.02
C LYS A 51 21.67 -10.96 0.17
N GLY A 52 20.36 -10.98 -0.09
CA GLY A 52 19.31 -10.90 0.93
C GLY A 52 19.02 -9.50 1.49
N LYS A 53 19.71 -8.45 1.02
CA LYS A 53 19.45 -7.07 1.48
C LYS A 53 18.06 -6.60 1.02
N LEU A 54 17.23 -6.18 1.97
CA LEU A 54 15.90 -5.64 1.77
C LEU A 54 15.93 -4.15 1.36
N PHE A 55 15.08 -3.80 0.40
CA PHE A 55 14.75 -2.43 0.03
C PHE A 55 13.25 -2.33 -0.20
N GLU A 56 12.62 -1.28 0.32
CA GLU A 56 11.16 -1.16 0.29
C GLU A 56 10.67 0.26 -0.01
N TYR A 57 9.42 0.36 -0.42
CA TYR A 57 8.67 1.60 -0.59
C TYR A 57 7.18 1.35 -0.34
N SER A 58 6.54 2.30 0.35
CA SER A 58 5.08 2.30 0.57
C SER A 58 4.54 3.74 0.48
N THR A 59 3.31 3.90 -0.02
CA THR A 59 2.62 5.18 -0.17
C THR A 59 1.87 5.60 1.09
N ASP A 60 1.35 4.63 1.85
CA ASP A 60 0.58 4.88 3.05
C ASP A 60 1.29 4.26 4.26
N SER A 61 1.46 5.08 5.29
CA SER A 61 1.86 4.64 6.63
C SER A 61 0.94 3.54 7.15
N ARG A 62 -0.33 3.48 6.71
CA ARG A 62 -1.36 2.51 7.13
C ARG A 62 -1.26 1.15 6.44
N VAL A 63 -0.70 1.05 5.23
CA VAL A 63 -0.32 -0.27 4.68
C VAL A 63 0.73 -0.90 5.60
N CYS A 64 1.63 -0.09 6.18
CA CYS A 64 2.53 -0.57 7.24
C CYS A 64 1.81 -0.90 8.56
N HIS A 65 0.58 -0.42 8.82
CA HIS A 65 -0.21 -0.81 10.00
C HIS A 65 -0.89 -2.17 9.80
N SER A 66 -1.38 -2.48 8.61
CA SER A 66 -1.91 -3.82 8.27
C SER A 66 -0.81 -4.88 8.18
N PHE A 67 0.44 -4.48 7.96
CA PHE A 67 1.60 -5.37 7.90
C PHE A 67 2.41 -5.46 9.20
N GLY A 68 2.29 -4.50 10.15
CA GLY A 68 2.92 -4.52 11.49
C GLY A 68 3.91 -3.37 11.83
N LYS A 69 3.37 -2.18 12.12
CA LYS A 69 3.99 -1.09 12.92
C LYS A 69 5.16 -0.24 12.34
N ILE A 70 4.78 1.01 12.06
CA ILE A 70 5.18 2.29 12.72
C ILE A 70 6.67 2.74 12.72
N GLY A 71 7.69 1.88 12.64
CA GLY A 71 9.09 2.32 12.75
C GLY A 71 9.75 2.81 11.45
N VAL A 72 9.35 2.24 10.30
CA VAL A 72 10.09 2.39 9.03
C VAL A 72 9.76 3.71 8.30
N VAL A 73 8.62 4.32 8.64
CA VAL A 73 8.09 5.54 7.97
C VAL A 73 9.02 6.75 8.16
N ILE A 74 9.82 6.77 9.24
CA ILE A 74 10.76 7.86 9.53
C ILE A 74 12.01 7.80 8.63
N PHE A 75 12.48 6.59 8.25
CA PHE A 75 13.73 6.43 7.52
C PHE A 75 13.58 6.68 6.00
N ILE A 76 12.44 6.27 5.41
CA ILE A 76 12.19 6.42 3.97
C ILE A 76 11.94 7.88 3.57
N LYS A 77 11.41 8.72 4.47
CA LYS A 77 11.27 10.17 4.24
C LYS A 77 12.63 10.88 4.07
N ARG A 78 13.71 10.36 4.67
CA ARG A 78 15.05 10.97 4.57
C ARG A 78 15.72 10.66 3.23
N GLU A 79 15.58 9.44 2.72
CA GLU A 79 16.24 9.00 1.47
C GLU A 79 15.58 9.58 0.20
N ILE A 80 14.25 9.76 0.21
CA ILE A 80 13.50 10.29 -0.95
C ILE A 80 13.85 11.77 -1.24
N ARG A 81 14.28 12.54 -0.23
CA ARG A 81 14.69 13.95 -0.40
C ARG A 81 15.94 14.11 -1.28
N LEU A 82 16.82 13.10 -1.33
CA LEU A 82 18.09 13.10 -2.06
C LEU A 82 17.97 12.71 -3.54
N ILE A 83 16.80 12.25 -3.98
CA ILE A 83 16.60 11.69 -5.32
C ILE A 83 16.17 12.75 -6.34
N ARG A 84 16.05 14.01 -5.90
CA ARG A 84 15.52 15.16 -6.67
C ARG A 84 16.40 15.63 -7.83
N GLU A 85 17.66 15.21 -7.93
CA GLU A 85 18.53 15.71 -8.97
C GLU A 85 18.74 14.68 -10.09
N HIS A 86 18.40 15.13 -11.30
CA HIS A 86 18.62 14.52 -12.61
C HIS A 86 17.67 13.39 -13.07
N MET A 87 16.80 13.69 -14.05
CA MET A 87 17.09 13.54 -15.49
C MET A 87 15.82 13.76 -16.37
N GLY A 88 15.96 14.61 -17.39
CA GLY A 88 15.44 14.47 -18.76
C GLY A 88 14.07 13.83 -19.04
N ARG A 89 13.05 14.68 -19.20
CA ARG A 89 11.95 14.68 -20.20
C ARG A 89 10.80 15.52 -19.63
N GLY A 90 10.71 16.80 -20.02
CA GLY A 90 9.59 17.71 -19.73
C GLY A 90 9.29 17.89 -18.24
N ARG A 91 9.49 19.09 -17.70
CA ARG A 91 9.23 19.41 -16.29
C ARG A 91 7.72 19.42 -16.02
N VAL A 92 7.10 18.24 -15.91
CA VAL A 92 5.73 18.09 -15.44
C VAL A 92 5.77 18.26 -13.93
N GLU A 93 4.99 19.21 -13.40
CA GLU A 93 4.84 19.35 -11.96
C GLU A 93 4.33 18.02 -11.37
N LEU A 94 5.04 17.50 -10.37
CA LEU A 94 4.65 16.27 -9.70
C LEU A 94 3.49 16.57 -8.73
N LYS A 95 2.30 16.74 -9.30
CA LYS A 95 1.06 17.04 -8.60
C LYS A 95 -0.04 16.13 -9.13
N ARG A 96 -1.04 15.86 -8.29
CA ARG A 96 -2.20 15.06 -8.66
C ARG A 96 -2.81 15.54 -9.98
N ILE A 97 -3.13 14.60 -10.88
CA ILE A 97 -3.85 14.93 -12.12
C ILE A 97 -5.32 15.11 -11.79
N GLU A 98 -5.85 16.31 -11.96
CA GLU A 98 -7.24 16.64 -11.60
C GLU A 98 -8.27 15.95 -12.50
N ASN A 99 -8.07 16.00 -13.82
CA ASN A 99 -8.99 15.38 -14.79
C ASN A 99 -9.03 13.84 -14.62
N LYS A 100 -10.21 13.32 -14.29
CA LYS A 100 -10.44 11.90 -13.98
C LYS A 100 -10.10 10.97 -15.16
N ILE A 101 -10.42 11.34 -16.40
CA ILE A 101 -10.16 10.53 -17.60
C ILE A 101 -8.65 10.46 -17.84
N ASN A 102 -7.97 11.61 -17.82
CA ASN A 102 -6.51 11.68 -17.98
C ASN A 102 -5.79 10.93 -16.87
N ARG A 103 -6.29 11.02 -15.62
CA ARG A 103 -5.75 10.29 -14.48
C ARG A 103 -5.88 8.78 -14.68
N GLN A 104 -7.04 8.28 -15.14
CA GLN A 104 -7.26 6.86 -15.40
C GLN A 104 -6.35 6.33 -16.52
N VAL A 105 -6.22 7.04 -17.63
CA VAL A 105 -5.33 6.67 -18.75
C VAL A 105 -3.87 6.70 -18.29
N THR A 106 -3.48 7.71 -17.52
CA THR A 106 -2.13 7.84 -16.97
C THR A 106 -1.81 6.71 -15.99
N PHE A 107 -2.73 6.37 -15.10
CA PHE A 107 -2.60 5.24 -14.18
C PHE A 107 -2.36 3.95 -14.96
N ALA A 108 -3.16 3.64 -15.97
CA ALA A 108 -3.00 2.42 -16.75
C ALA A 108 -1.62 2.35 -17.44
N LYS A 109 -1.18 3.44 -18.08
CA LYS A 109 0.12 3.52 -18.75
C LYS A 109 1.28 3.39 -17.75
N ARG A 110 1.22 4.14 -16.63
CA ARG A 110 2.28 4.14 -15.60
C ARG A 110 2.35 2.83 -14.83
N ARG A 111 1.21 2.23 -14.48
CA ARG A 111 1.11 0.91 -13.85
C ARG A 111 1.77 -0.15 -14.71
N ASN A 112 1.42 -0.21 -16.00
CA ASN A 112 2.02 -1.17 -16.92
C ASN A 112 3.54 -0.93 -17.09
N GLY A 113 3.97 0.33 -17.15
CA GLY A 113 5.40 0.67 -17.18
C GLY A 113 6.14 0.28 -15.89
N LEU A 114 5.48 0.41 -14.73
CA LEU A 114 6.04 0.05 -13.43
C LEU A 114 6.19 -1.47 -13.30
N LEU A 115 5.15 -2.24 -13.67
CA LEU A 115 5.18 -3.70 -13.70
C LEU A 115 6.30 -4.22 -14.62
N LYS A 116 6.43 -3.65 -15.83
CA LYS A 116 7.53 -4.00 -16.74
C LYS A 116 8.90 -3.74 -16.13
N LYS A 117 9.10 -2.59 -15.47
CA LYS A 117 10.37 -2.29 -14.81
C LYS A 117 10.68 -3.24 -13.65
N ALA A 118 9.67 -3.63 -12.87
CA ALA A 118 9.82 -4.60 -11.79
C ALA A 118 10.29 -5.96 -12.34
N TYR A 119 9.64 -6.44 -13.41
CA TYR A 119 10.04 -7.65 -14.12
C TYR A 119 11.45 -7.56 -14.72
N GLU A 120 11.79 -6.42 -15.35
CA GLU A 120 13.14 -6.24 -15.88
C GLU A 120 14.21 -6.27 -14.78
N LEU A 121 13.94 -5.66 -13.62
CA LEU A 121 14.85 -5.69 -12.48
C LEU A 121 15.05 -7.12 -11.97
N SER A 122 13.98 -7.90 -11.84
CA SER A 122 14.07 -9.28 -11.35
C SER A 122 14.91 -10.15 -12.30
N VAL A 123 14.65 -10.09 -13.61
CA VAL A 123 15.37 -10.91 -14.60
C VAL A 123 16.84 -10.48 -14.75
N LEU A 124 17.12 -9.18 -14.88
CA LEU A 124 18.49 -8.70 -15.14
C LEU A 124 19.41 -8.91 -13.92
N CYS A 125 18.86 -8.74 -12.72
CA CYS A 125 19.64 -8.69 -11.50
C CYS A 125 19.45 -9.91 -10.59
N ASP A 126 18.58 -10.85 -10.96
CA ASP A 126 18.20 -12.00 -10.15
C ASP A 126 17.67 -11.55 -8.77
N ALA A 127 16.94 -10.44 -8.79
CA ALA A 127 16.39 -9.82 -7.59
C ALA A 127 14.99 -10.35 -7.34
N GLU A 128 14.67 -10.64 -6.08
CA GLU A 128 13.31 -10.94 -5.68
C GLU A 128 12.53 -9.62 -5.55
N VAL A 129 11.42 -9.49 -6.28
CA VAL A 129 10.62 -8.26 -6.36
C VAL A 129 9.16 -8.61 -6.15
N ALA A 130 8.52 -7.92 -5.21
CA ALA A 130 7.08 -7.94 -5.00
C ALA A 130 6.54 -6.51 -5.10
N LEU A 131 5.51 -6.31 -5.92
CA LEU A 131 4.88 -5.03 -6.18
C LEU A 131 3.37 -5.19 -6.07
N ILE A 132 2.75 -4.36 -5.24
CA ILE A 132 1.30 -4.31 -4.99
C ILE A 132 0.85 -2.88 -5.27
N ILE A 133 -0.22 -2.73 -6.05
CA ILE A 133 -0.79 -1.44 -6.43
C ILE A 133 -2.30 -1.51 -6.29
N PHE A 134 -2.88 -0.65 -5.46
CA PHE A 134 -4.31 -0.37 -5.48
C PHE A 134 -4.58 0.91 -6.26
N SER A 135 -5.55 0.88 -7.17
CA SER A 135 -6.05 2.11 -7.75
C SER A 135 -6.83 2.91 -6.70
N ASN A 136 -7.07 4.19 -6.98
CA ASN A 136 -7.96 5.03 -6.17
C ASN A 136 -9.42 4.52 -6.07
N ARG A 137 -9.78 3.48 -6.84
CA ARG A 137 -11.07 2.78 -6.76
C ARG A 137 -10.98 1.42 -6.04
N GLY A 138 -9.84 1.13 -5.40
CA GLY A 138 -9.60 -0.12 -4.66
C GLY A 138 -9.25 -1.34 -5.52
N LYS A 139 -9.04 -1.19 -6.84
CA LYS A 139 -8.68 -2.35 -7.68
C LYS A 139 -7.21 -2.72 -7.49
N LEU A 140 -6.97 -3.98 -7.11
CA LEU A 140 -5.65 -4.56 -6.91
C LEU A 140 -4.97 -4.90 -8.25
N TYR A 141 -3.68 -4.60 -8.33
CA TYR A 141 -2.75 -5.06 -9.35
C TYR A 141 -1.45 -5.46 -8.68
N GLU A 142 -0.91 -6.61 -9.04
CA GLU A 142 0.27 -7.15 -8.38
C GLU A 142 1.25 -7.79 -9.37
N PHE A 143 2.51 -7.88 -8.92
CA PHE A 143 3.57 -8.62 -9.57
C PHE A 143 4.48 -9.20 -8.51
N CYS A 144 4.79 -10.49 -8.65
CA CYS A 144 5.80 -11.17 -7.86
C CYS A 144 6.78 -11.86 -8.81
N SER A 145 8.08 -11.76 -8.53
CA SER A 145 9.10 -12.47 -9.30
C SER A 145 9.20 -13.96 -8.92
N THR A 146 8.68 -14.35 -7.75
CA THR A 146 8.67 -15.74 -7.29
C THR A 146 7.31 -16.38 -7.58
N SER A 147 7.19 -17.68 -7.32
CA SER A 147 5.94 -18.41 -7.51
C SER A 147 4.83 -18.03 -6.52
N SER A 148 5.13 -17.26 -5.46
CA SER A 148 4.14 -16.93 -4.43
C SER A 148 4.44 -15.58 -3.77
N MET A 149 3.49 -14.65 -3.92
CA MET A 149 3.49 -13.37 -3.21
C MET A 149 3.57 -13.57 -1.69
N LEU A 150 2.83 -14.56 -1.16
CA LEU A 150 2.79 -14.85 0.27
C LEU A 150 4.18 -15.17 0.83
N LYS A 151 4.97 -16.00 0.14
CA LYS A 151 6.34 -16.33 0.58
C LYS A 151 7.25 -15.10 0.66
N THR A 152 7.15 -14.20 -0.31
CA THR A 152 7.92 -12.94 -0.30
C THR A 152 7.48 -12.03 0.86
N LEU A 153 6.18 -11.98 1.16
CA LEU A 153 5.64 -11.24 2.29
C LEU A 153 6.04 -11.84 3.65
N GLU A 154 6.03 -13.16 3.79
CA GLU A 154 6.54 -13.85 4.98
C GLU A 154 8.03 -13.59 5.19
N ARG A 155 8.83 -13.63 4.11
CA ARG A 155 10.26 -13.27 4.16
C ARG A 155 10.44 -11.82 4.61
N TYR A 156 9.64 -10.91 4.08
CA TYR A 156 9.61 -9.51 4.49
C TYR A 156 9.27 -9.37 5.98
N GLN A 157 8.27 -10.09 6.48
CA GLN A 157 7.94 -10.13 7.90
C GLN A 157 9.12 -10.66 8.74
N LYS A 158 9.79 -11.74 8.32
CA LYS A 158 10.96 -12.25 9.08
C LYS A 158 12.10 -11.22 9.13
N CYS A 159 12.38 -10.53 8.02
CA CYS A 159 13.45 -9.53 7.96
C CYS A 159 13.11 -8.21 8.65
N SER A 160 11.84 -7.80 8.63
CA SER A 160 11.38 -6.52 9.18
C SER A 160 11.02 -6.61 10.68
N TYR A 161 10.66 -7.79 11.19
CA TYR A 161 10.22 -8.02 12.58
C TYR A 161 11.19 -8.84 13.41
N GLY A 162 12.25 -9.39 12.79
CA GLY A 162 13.25 -10.25 13.44
C GLY A 162 14.09 -9.61 14.55
N ALA A 163 13.84 -8.35 14.90
CA ALA A 163 14.44 -7.70 16.07
C ALA A 163 13.56 -7.73 17.33
N VAL A 164 12.28 -8.15 17.26
CA VAL A 164 11.35 -8.06 18.41
C VAL A 164 10.91 -9.42 18.97
N GLU A 165 10.93 -10.53 18.22
CA GLU A 165 10.41 -11.81 18.73
C GLU A 165 11.28 -13.00 18.28
N VAL A 166 12.41 -13.21 18.96
CA VAL A 166 13.25 -14.42 18.75
C VAL A 166 12.69 -15.66 19.48
N ASN A 167 11.59 -15.56 20.23
CA ASN A 167 11.17 -16.66 21.14
C ASN A 167 9.69 -17.06 21.09
N LYS A 168 9.03 -17.10 19.92
CA LYS A 168 7.72 -17.80 19.82
C LYS A 168 7.57 -18.64 18.55
N PRO A 169 7.15 -19.92 18.66
CA PRO A 169 6.95 -20.79 17.51
C PRO A 169 5.81 -20.29 16.62
N ALA A 170 5.92 -20.52 15.31
CA ALA A 170 5.01 -20.01 14.27
C ALA A 170 3.50 -20.25 14.53
N LYS A 171 3.15 -21.31 15.26
CA LYS A 171 1.75 -21.63 15.65
C LYS A 171 1.12 -20.60 16.62
N GLU A 172 1.92 -19.94 17.45
CA GLU A 172 1.40 -18.94 18.41
C GLU A 172 1.12 -17.59 17.75
N LEU A 173 1.89 -17.22 16.72
CA LEU A 173 1.66 -16.00 15.95
C LEU A 173 0.37 -16.05 15.14
N GLU A 174 0.08 -17.20 14.50
CA GLU A 174 -1.19 -17.41 13.79
C GLU A 174 -2.39 -17.36 14.74
N GLN A 175 -2.28 -17.94 15.94
CA GLN A 175 -3.32 -17.84 16.96
C GLN A 175 -3.51 -16.41 17.48
N SER A 176 -2.43 -15.66 17.69
CA SER A 176 -2.51 -14.26 18.10
C SER A 176 -3.18 -13.39 17.03
N SER A 177 -2.80 -13.57 15.76
CA SER A 177 -3.38 -12.85 14.63
C SER A 177 -4.87 -13.19 14.44
N TYR A 178 -5.23 -14.47 14.53
CA TYR A 178 -6.63 -14.90 14.45
C TYR A 178 -7.48 -14.34 15.60
N ARG A 179 -6.92 -14.27 16.81
CA ARG A 179 -7.59 -13.68 17.98
C ARG A 179 -7.80 -12.17 17.82
N GLU A 180 -6.83 -11.44 17.28
CA GLU A 180 -6.99 -10.02 16.97
C GLU A 180 -8.02 -9.80 15.85
N TYR A 181 -8.00 -10.64 14.81
CA TYR A 181 -9.01 -10.63 13.76
C TYR A 181 -10.42 -10.83 14.31
N LEU A 182 -10.63 -11.82 15.20
CA LEU A 182 -11.94 -12.06 15.82
C LEU A 182 -12.41 -10.86 16.65
N LYS A 183 -11.50 -10.22 17.39
CA LYS A 183 -11.82 -9.00 18.16
C LYS A 183 -12.23 -7.84 17.26
N LEU A 184 -11.53 -7.67 16.14
CA LEU A 184 -11.83 -6.62 15.17
C LEU A 184 -13.16 -6.90 14.44
N LYS A 185 -13.39 -8.16 14.05
CA LYS A 185 -14.64 -8.62 13.43
C LYS A 185 -15.85 -8.35 14.33
N GLY A 186 -15.75 -8.68 15.62
CA GLY A 186 -16.82 -8.39 16.58
C GLY A 186 -17.10 -6.88 16.73
N ARG A 187 -16.05 -6.04 16.72
CA ARG A 187 -16.23 -4.57 16.72
C ARG A 187 -16.91 -4.07 15.44
N PHE A 188 -16.52 -4.62 14.28
CA PHE A 188 -17.12 -4.26 13.00
C PHE A 188 -18.60 -4.63 12.95
N GLU A 189 -18.96 -5.85 13.35
CA GLU A 189 -20.35 -6.31 13.41
C GLU A 189 -21.19 -5.48 14.38
N GLY A 190 -20.61 -5.09 15.52
CA GLY A 190 -21.25 -4.17 16.46
C GLY A 190 -21.54 -2.79 15.83
N LEU A 191 -20.53 -2.17 15.20
CA LEU A 191 -20.70 -0.89 14.51
C LEU A 191 -21.70 -0.97 13.36
N GLN A 192 -21.66 -2.05 12.58
CA GLN A 192 -22.60 -2.28 11.49
C GLN A 192 -24.04 -2.46 11.99
N ARG A 193 -24.22 -3.10 13.14
CA ARG A 193 -25.53 -3.21 13.80
C ARG A 193 -26.02 -1.84 14.28
N THR A 194 -25.18 -1.05 14.95
CA THR A 194 -25.55 0.30 15.38
C THR A 194 -25.94 1.19 14.19
N GLN A 195 -25.21 1.10 13.08
CA GLN A 195 -25.54 1.85 11.85
C GLN A 195 -26.94 1.50 11.33
N ARG A 196 -27.28 0.20 11.26
CA ARG A 196 -28.60 -0.26 10.83
C ARG A 196 -29.71 0.24 11.75
N ASN A 197 -29.50 0.14 13.06
CA ASN A 197 -30.45 0.66 14.05
C ASN A 197 -30.69 2.16 13.87
N LEU A 198 -29.63 2.96 13.65
CA LEU A 198 -29.75 4.41 13.38
C LEU A 198 -30.50 4.73 12.08
N LEU A 199 -30.50 3.80 11.12
CA LEU A 199 -31.28 3.89 9.87
C LEU A 199 -32.72 3.37 10.03
N GLY A 200 -33.10 2.91 11.22
CA GLY A 200 -34.42 2.33 11.50
C GLY A 200 -34.55 0.85 11.12
N GLU A 201 -33.45 0.17 10.79
CA GLU A 201 -33.40 -1.26 10.45
C GLU A 201 -33.10 -2.12 11.69
N ASP A 202 -33.51 -3.39 11.68
CA ASP A 202 -33.20 -4.39 12.74
C ASP A 202 -33.50 -3.93 14.18
N LEU A 203 -34.58 -3.17 14.40
CA LEU A 203 -34.96 -2.65 15.72
C LEU A 203 -35.60 -3.71 16.64
N GLY A 204 -36.11 -4.81 16.10
CA GLY A 204 -36.84 -5.85 16.86
C GLY A 204 -36.10 -6.44 18.07
N PRO A 205 -34.77 -6.63 18.03
CA PRO A 205 -33.99 -7.11 19.18
C PRO A 205 -33.71 -6.06 20.29
N LEU A 206 -34.06 -4.78 20.09
CA LEU A 206 -33.83 -3.72 21.06
C LEU A 206 -34.97 -3.65 22.08
N ASN A 207 -34.64 -3.39 23.35
CA ASN A 207 -35.65 -3.11 24.37
C ASN A 207 -36.03 -1.62 24.38
N SER A 208 -37.04 -1.25 25.17
CA SER A 208 -37.53 0.14 25.26
C SER A 208 -36.46 1.14 25.70
N LYS A 209 -35.58 0.77 26.64
CA LYS A 209 -34.49 1.65 27.09
C LYS A 209 -33.47 1.92 25.99
N ASP A 210 -33.15 0.89 25.21
CA ASP A 210 -32.22 1.00 24.08
C ASP A 210 -32.81 1.86 22.96
N LEU A 211 -34.12 1.73 22.68
CA LEU A 211 -34.83 2.55 21.71
C LEU A 211 -34.89 4.02 22.12
N GLU A 212 -35.21 4.32 23.39
CA GLU A 212 -35.18 5.68 23.90
C GLU A 212 -33.77 6.30 23.83
N GLN A 213 -32.73 5.49 24.09
CA GLN A 213 -31.35 5.95 23.96
C GLN A 213 -30.99 6.29 22.51
N LEU A 214 -31.44 5.47 21.56
CA LEU A 214 -31.24 5.69 20.14
C LEU A 214 -31.96 6.96 19.67
N GLU A 215 -33.20 7.16 20.12
CA GLU A 215 -33.99 8.36 19.85
C GLU A 215 -33.29 9.63 20.37
N ARG A 216 -32.85 9.62 21.64
CA ARG A 216 -32.07 10.74 22.22
C ARG A 216 -30.80 11.05 21.43
N GLN A 217 -30.10 10.02 20.94
CA GLN A 217 -28.90 10.20 20.11
C GLN A 217 -29.22 10.84 18.77
N LEU A 218 -30.28 10.40 18.09
CA LEU A 218 -30.73 11.01 16.82
C LEU A 218 -31.14 12.47 17.03
N ASP A 219 -31.92 12.76 18.07
CA ASP A 219 -32.41 14.11 18.36
C ASP A 219 -31.26 15.09 18.66
N SER A 220 -30.28 14.65 19.47
CA SER A 220 -29.10 15.47 19.79
C SER A 220 -28.26 15.77 18.53
N SER A 221 -28.08 14.77 17.66
CA SER A 221 -27.32 14.92 16.41
C SER A 221 -28.05 15.86 15.43
N LEU A 222 -29.37 15.74 15.35
CA LEU A 222 -30.21 16.56 14.47
C LEU A 222 -30.25 18.02 14.94
N LYS A 223 -30.33 18.26 16.25
CA LYS A 223 -30.16 19.61 16.85
C LYS A 223 -28.81 20.22 16.48
N HIS A 224 -27.73 19.44 16.57
CA HIS A 224 -26.39 19.91 16.22
C HIS A 224 -26.25 20.27 14.73
N VAL A 225 -26.79 19.44 13.82
CA VAL A 225 -26.80 19.75 12.38
C VAL A 225 -27.61 21.00 12.08
N ARG A 226 -28.75 21.19 12.74
CA ARG A 226 -29.59 22.39 12.59
C ARG A 226 -28.87 23.65 13.08
N SER A 227 -28.18 23.60 14.24
CA SER A 227 -27.42 24.76 14.74
C SER A 227 -26.28 25.15 13.80
N ILE A 228 -25.59 24.18 13.20
CA ILE A 228 -24.53 24.45 12.22
C ILE A 228 -25.12 25.15 10.99
N LYS A 229 -26.25 24.67 10.44
CA LYS A 229 -26.88 25.30 9.26
C LYS A 229 -27.35 26.74 9.51
N VAL A 230 -27.82 27.04 10.72
CA VAL A 230 -28.23 28.40 11.12
C VAL A 230 -27.04 29.36 11.24
N THR A 231 -25.83 28.87 11.46
CA THR A 231 -24.63 29.73 11.60
C THR A 231 -23.99 30.11 10.25
N TYR A 232 -24.38 29.43 9.16
CA TYR A 232 -23.86 29.66 7.79
C TYR A 232 -24.94 30.18 6.82
N SER A 233 -26.11 30.59 7.32
CA SER A 233 -27.17 31.26 6.56
C SER A 233 -27.26 32.71 6.99
#